data_AF-A0A3G5T1N0-F1
#
_entry.id   AF-A0A3G5T1N0-F1
#
_cell.length_a   1.000
_cell.length_b   1.000
_cell.length_c   1.000
_cell.angle_alpha   90.00
_cell.angle_beta   90.00
_cell.angle_gamma   90.00
#
_symmetry.space_group_name_H-M   'P 1'
#
loop_
_entity.id
_entity.type
_entity.pdbx_description
1 polymer ?
#
loop_
_entity_poly.entity_id
_entity_poly.type
_entity_poly.pdbx_seq_one_letter_code
_entity_poly.pdbx_strand_id
1 'polypeptide(L)'
;MAARGSQRSGQSGLFMSELRLSLRINAGAYGYSVMITCTLAILAAIHVPPAPGQIFLFLLGAAASFATVETIATRGFSRPPSDQERSDVVALGSSLSLVSIALGVAAAGLLGTILPETASWIVGPFTASITYLLTLSVEMSVARRIEESREVE
;
A
#
# COMPACT_ATOMS: atom_id res chain seq x y z
N MET A 1 36.72 -4.03 34.39
CA MET A 1 36.42 -4.60 33.05
C MET A 1 34.93 -5.02 32.91
N ALA A 2 33.97 -4.26 33.47
CA ALA A 2 32.57 -4.69 33.60
C ALA A 2 31.52 -3.71 33.01
N ALA A 3 31.90 -2.85 32.05
CA ALA A 3 30.99 -1.84 31.47
C ALA A 3 30.49 -2.15 30.04
N ARG A 4 31.00 -3.22 29.39
CA ARG A 4 30.65 -3.55 27.99
C ARG A 4 29.36 -4.36 27.81
N GLY A 5 28.81 -4.94 28.88
CA GLY A 5 27.60 -5.79 28.81
C GLY A 5 26.29 -4.99 28.75
N SER A 6 26.20 -3.89 29.50
CA SER A 6 24.98 -3.07 29.60
C SER A 6 24.73 -2.23 28.33
N GLN A 7 25.78 -1.65 27.73
CA GLN A 7 25.64 -0.80 26.54
C GLN A 7 25.15 -1.53 25.28
N ARG A 8 25.51 -2.80 25.09
CA ARG A 8 25.05 -3.58 23.91
C ARG A 8 23.55 -3.84 23.93
N SER A 9 22.97 -4.06 25.11
CA SER A 9 21.52 -4.27 25.26
C SER A 9 20.71 -3.00 24.95
N GLY A 10 21.20 -1.84 25.38
CA GLY A 10 20.59 -0.54 25.07
C GLY A 10 20.70 -0.15 23.59
N GLN A 11 21.85 -0.41 22.95
CA GLN A 11 22.05 -0.14 21.52
C GLN A 11 21.18 -1.04 20.61
N SER A 12 21.06 -2.33 20.94
CA SER A 12 20.17 -3.23 20.19
C SER A 12 18.71 -2.85 20.34
N GLY A 13 18.28 -2.41 21.54
CA GLY A 13 16.93 -1.91 21.79
C GLY A 13 16.62 -0.63 20.99
N LEU A 14 17.55 0.32 20.98
CA LEU A 14 17.43 1.56 20.20
C LEU A 14 17.40 1.27 18.70
N PHE A 15 18.33 0.46 18.18
CA PHE A 15 18.35 0.08 16.76
C PHE A 15 17.05 -0.60 16.33
N MET A 16 16.54 -1.53 17.14
CA MET A 16 15.28 -2.22 16.82
C MET A 16 14.07 -1.27 16.88
N SER A 17 14.07 -0.31 17.80
CA SER A 17 13.05 0.74 17.87
C SER A 17 13.07 1.63 16.62
N GLU A 18 14.24 2.13 16.21
CA GLU A 18 14.42 2.95 15.01
C GLU A 18 14.09 2.17 13.74
N LEU A 19 14.46 0.89 13.67
CA LEU A 19 14.11 0.01 12.55
C LEU A 19 12.59 -0.15 12.41
N ARG A 20 11.88 -0.39 13.52
CA ARG A 20 10.42 -0.48 13.53
C ARG A 20 9.76 0.83 13.13
N LEU A 21 10.29 1.96 13.60
CA LEU A 21 9.81 3.29 13.21
C LEU A 21 9.99 3.52 11.71
N SER A 22 11.17 3.22 11.16
CA SER A 22 11.47 3.37 9.74
C SER A 22 10.58 2.50 8.86
N LEU A 23 10.38 1.23 9.24
CA LEU A 23 9.46 0.33 8.55
C LEU A 23 8.03 0.89 8.58
N ARG A 24 7.58 1.38 9.74
CA ARG A 24 6.26 1.96 9.91
C ARG A 24 6.00 3.15 8.97
N ILE A 25 6.90 4.13 8.95
CA ILE A 25 6.67 5.36 8.17
C ILE A 25 6.76 5.12 6.65
N ASN A 26 7.47 4.07 6.21
CA ASN A 26 7.68 3.80 4.78
C ASN A 26 6.80 2.66 4.23
N ALA A 27 6.25 1.78 5.06
CA ALA A 27 5.60 0.54 4.62
C ALA A 27 4.49 0.77 3.57
N GLY A 28 3.62 1.75 3.79
CA GLY A 28 2.51 2.03 2.87
C GLY A 28 2.98 2.47 1.48
N ALA A 29 3.93 3.41 1.42
CA ALA A 29 4.48 3.91 0.16
C ALA A 29 5.33 2.85 -0.54
N TYR A 30 6.10 2.07 0.21
CA TYR A 30 6.88 0.95 -0.30
C TYR A 30 5.97 -0.13 -0.92
N GLY A 31 4.95 -0.59 -0.20
CA GLY A 31 4.02 -1.61 -0.68
C GLY A 31 3.29 -1.16 -1.94
N TYR A 32 2.84 0.10 -1.98
CA TYR A 32 2.20 0.66 -3.18
C TYR A 32 3.16 0.70 -4.37
N SER A 33 4.42 1.09 -4.14
CA SER A 33 5.46 1.14 -5.18
C SER A 33 5.74 -0.24 -5.77
N VAL A 34 5.85 -1.27 -4.92
CA VAL A 34 6.00 -2.66 -5.37
C VAL A 34 4.78 -3.08 -6.17
N MET A 35 3.57 -2.84 -5.65
CA MET A 35 2.31 -3.19 -6.31
C MET A 35 2.18 -2.56 -7.69
N ILE A 36 2.38 -1.25 -7.83
CA ILE A 36 2.17 -0.55 -9.10
C ILE A 36 3.25 -0.93 -10.12
N THR A 37 4.48 -1.22 -9.67
CA THR A 37 5.56 -1.72 -10.53
C THR A 37 5.25 -3.12 -11.05
N CYS A 38 4.81 -4.03 -10.18
CA CYS A 38 4.37 -5.36 -10.60
C CYS A 38 3.14 -5.29 -11.51
N THR A 39 2.23 -4.33 -11.29
CA THR A 39 1.07 -4.09 -12.15
C THR A 39 1.48 -3.64 -13.56
N LEU A 40 2.46 -2.73 -13.66
CA LEU A 40 3.04 -2.36 -14.95
C LEU A 40 3.67 -3.58 -15.65
N ALA A 41 4.46 -4.37 -14.90
CA ALA A 41 5.15 -5.54 -15.42
C ALA A 41 4.19 -6.63 -15.91
N ILE A 42 3.12 -6.94 -15.16
CA ILE A 42 2.17 -7.97 -15.57
C ILE A 42 1.37 -7.54 -16.80
N LEU A 43 0.98 -6.25 -16.90
CA LEU A 43 0.30 -5.74 -18.09
C LEU A 43 1.21 -5.75 -19.32
N ALA A 44 2.49 -5.37 -19.16
CA ALA A 44 3.49 -5.44 -20.22
C ALA A 44 3.85 -6.88 -20.63
N ALA A 45 3.65 -7.85 -19.74
CA ALA A 45 3.81 -9.27 -20.05
C ALA A 45 2.62 -9.84 -20.84
N ILE A 46 1.42 -9.28 -20.66
CA ILE A 46 0.20 -9.68 -21.37
C ILE A 46 0.11 -8.99 -22.73
N HIS A 47 0.27 -7.67 -22.74
CA HIS A 47 0.24 -6.82 -23.91
C HIS A 47 1.68 -6.37 -24.17
N VAL A 48 2.22 -6.74 -25.35
CA VAL A 48 3.56 -6.36 -25.89
C VAL A 48 3.99 -4.95 -25.46
N PRO A 49 5.30 -4.65 -25.28
CA PRO A 49 5.78 -3.42 -24.65
C PRO A 49 4.95 -2.14 -24.89
N PRO A 50 4.63 -1.38 -23.83
CA PRO A 50 3.69 -0.28 -23.93
C PRO A 50 4.14 0.79 -24.90
N ALA A 51 3.24 1.24 -25.76
CA ALA A 51 3.40 2.48 -26.50
C ALA A 51 3.43 3.68 -25.53
N PRO A 52 4.11 4.80 -25.87
CA PRO A 52 4.19 5.96 -24.98
C PRO A 52 2.84 6.48 -24.49
N GLY A 53 1.81 6.47 -25.35
CA GLY A 53 0.45 6.87 -24.97
C GLY A 53 -0.19 5.99 -23.88
N GLN A 54 0.13 4.70 -23.87
CA GLN A 54 -0.36 3.76 -22.86
C GLN A 54 0.27 4.01 -21.49
N ILE A 55 1.50 4.54 -21.43
CA ILE A 55 2.15 4.95 -20.18
C ILE A 55 1.40 6.15 -19.56
N PHE A 56 0.93 7.09 -20.38
CA PHE A 56 0.09 8.20 -19.89
C PHE A 56 -1.28 7.72 -19.40
N LEU A 57 -1.90 6.77 -20.11
CA LEU A 57 -3.13 6.13 -19.64
C LEU A 57 -2.92 5.41 -18.30
N PHE A 58 -1.77 4.77 -18.14
CA PHE A 58 -1.40 4.10 -16.89
C PHE A 58 -1.26 5.08 -15.74
N LEU A 59 -0.53 6.17 -15.97
CA LEU A 59 -0.40 7.27 -15.02
C LEU A 59 -1.78 7.84 -14.62
N LEU A 60 -2.64 8.10 -15.61
CA LEU A 60 -3.98 8.66 -15.38
C LEU A 60 -4.85 7.71 -14.56
N GLY A 61 -4.86 6.41 -14.88
CA GLY A 61 -5.60 5.41 -14.13
C GLY A 61 -5.13 5.31 -12.68
N ALA A 62 -3.81 5.25 -12.47
CA ALA A 62 -3.23 5.24 -11.13
C ALA A 62 -3.59 6.52 -10.34
N ALA A 63 -3.40 7.71 -10.90
CA ALA A 63 -3.70 8.97 -10.22
C ALA A 63 -5.20 9.14 -9.93
N ALA A 64 -6.06 8.77 -10.89
CA ALA A 64 -7.50 8.86 -10.74
C ALA A 64 -8.04 7.99 -9.59
N SER A 65 -7.39 6.87 -9.29
CA SER A 65 -7.77 6.02 -8.16
C SER A 65 -7.63 6.74 -6.81
N PHE A 66 -6.52 7.45 -6.58
CA PHE A 66 -6.30 8.24 -5.37
C PHE A 66 -7.29 9.38 -5.27
N ALA A 67 -7.48 10.14 -6.36
CA ALA A 67 -8.47 11.19 -6.41
C ALA A 67 -9.88 10.66 -6.09
N THR A 68 -10.23 9.48 -6.59
CA THR A 68 -11.51 8.82 -6.31
C THR A 68 -11.65 8.45 -4.83
N VAL A 69 -10.65 7.79 -4.26
CA VAL A 69 -10.67 7.39 -2.84
C VAL A 69 -10.71 8.62 -1.93
N GLU A 70 -9.91 9.65 -2.21
CA GLU A 70 -9.90 10.90 -1.46
C GLU A 70 -11.25 11.62 -1.53
N THR A 71 -11.83 11.72 -2.73
CA THR A 71 -13.15 12.31 -2.93
C THR A 71 -14.21 11.55 -2.12
N ILE A 72 -14.18 10.21 -2.13
CA ILE A 72 -15.13 9.40 -1.36
C ILE A 72 -14.92 9.57 0.15
N ALA A 73 -13.67 9.49 0.61
CA ALA A 73 -13.31 9.58 2.03
C ALA A 73 -13.69 10.95 2.64
N THR A 74 -13.52 12.02 1.87
CA THR A 74 -13.84 13.39 2.29
C THR A 74 -15.29 13.80 2.03
N ARG A 75 -16.13 12.89 1.48
CA ARG A 75 -17.49 13.18 0.99
C ARG A 75 -17.52 14.39 0.04
N GLY A 76 -16.64 14.38 -0.94
CA GLY A 76 -16.47 15.48 -1.91
C GLY A 76 -15.81 16.71 -1.28
N PHE A 77 -14.70 16.51 -0.57
CA PHE A 77 -13.92 17.59 0.08
C PHE A 77 -14.69 18.42 1.10
N SER A 78 -15.83 17.91 1.57
CA SER A 78 -16.71 18.61 2.51
C SER A 78 -16.31 18.40 3.97
N ARG A 79 -15.39 17.46 4.24
CA ARG A 79 -14.83 17.22 5.58
C ARG A 79 -13.38 17.66 5.63
N PRO A 80 -12.98 18.48 6.61
CA PRO A 80 -11.57 18.79 6.83
C PRO A 80 -10.81 17.50 7.20
N PRO A 81 -9.53 17.39 6.82
CA PRO A 81 -8.66 16.31 7.30
C PRO A 81 -8.68 16.30 8.83
N SER A 82 -9.05 15.18 9.45
CA SER A 82 -8.99 15.08 10.91
C SER A 82 -7.54 14.84 11.34
N ASP A 83 -6.96 15.77 12.09
CA ASP A 83 -5.59 15.70 12.64
C ASP A 83 -5.38 14.58 13.70
N GLN A 84 -6.33 13.66 13.87
CA GLN A 84 -6.30 12.63 14.90
C GLN A 84 -6.39 11.23 14.31
N GLU A 85 -5.27 10.73 13.78
CA GLU A 85 -5.12 9.29 13.59
C GLU A 85 -3.79 8.85 14.19
N ARG A 86 -3.82 8.53 15.50
CA ARG A 86 -2.68 7.92 16.21
C ARG A 86 -2.31 6.61 15.51
N SER A 87 -1.10 6.57 14.93
CA SER A 87 -0.64 5.56 13.99
C SER A 87 0.11 4.38 14.64
N ASP A 88 -0.36 3.86 15.77
CA ASP A 88 0.37 2.80 16.47
C ASP A 88 0.34 1.45 15.71
N VAL A 89 -0.71 1.22 14.91
CA VAL A 89 -1.01 -0.05 14.22
C VAL A 89 -0.12 -0.34 13.00
N VAL A 90 0.66 0.64 12.52
CA VAL A 90 1.33 0.55 11.21
C VAL A 90 2.50 -0.44 11.18
N ALA A 91 3.02 -0.87 12.34
CA ALA A 91 4.10 -1.86 12.41
C ALA A 91 3.67 -3.27 11.91
N LEU A 92 2.37 -3.59 11.89
CA LEU A 92 1.84 -4.82 11.29
C LEU A 92 1.76 -4.76 9.75
N GLY A 93 1.95 -3.57 9.16
CA GLY A 93 1.68 -3.28 7.75
C GLY A 93 2.60 -3.96 6.74
N SER A 94 3.81 -4.41 7.13
CA SER A 94 4.75 -5.02 6.18
C SER A 94 4.29 -6.39 5.68
N SER A 95 3.88 -7.29 6.57
CA SER A 95 3.38 -8.62 6.21
C SER A 95 2.01 -8.55 5.52
N LEU A 96 1.17 -7.63 6.00
CA LEU A 96 -0.18 -7.39 5.46
C LEU A 96 -0.11 -6.82 4.05
N SER A 97 0.85 -5.94 3.76
CA SER A 97 1.04 -5.40 2.42
C SER A 97 1.20 -6.46 1.33
N LEU A 98 1.73 -7.66 1.64
CA LEU A 98 1.91 -8.72 0.64
C LEU A 98 0.57 -9.18 0.04
N VAL A 99 -0.47 -9.30 0.86
CA VAL A 99 -1.81 -9.72 0.40
C VAL A 99 -2.44 -8.59 -0.42
N SER A 100 -2.40 -7.37 0.09
CA SER A 100 -2.83 -6.17 -0.66
C SER A 100 -2.11 -6.00 -2.02
N ILE A 101 -0.79 -6.20 -2.06
CA ILE A 101 0.02 -6.18 -3.29
C ILE A 101 -0.45 -7.28 -4.24
N ALA A 102 -0.52 -8.52 -3.76
CA ALA A 102 -0.86 -9.68 -4.59
C ALA A 102 -2.27 -9.54 -5.17
N LEU A 103 -3.25 -9.11 -4.38
CA LEU A 103 -4.62 -8.89 -4.84
C LEU A 103 -4.70 -7.74 -5.85
N GLY A 104 -4.00 -6.64 -5.64
CA GLY A 104 -3.94 -5.52 -6.60
C GLY A 104 -3.36 -5.96 -7.95
N VAL A 105 -2.22 -6.65 -7.94
CA VAL A 105 -1.57 -7.17 -9.15
C VAL A 105 -2.44 -8.22 -9.83
N ALA A 106 -3.04 -9.14 -9.07
CA ALA A 106 -3.91 -10.19 -9.62
C ALA A 106 -5.17 -9.59 -10.26
N ALA A 107 -5.79 -8.58 -9.65
CA ALA A 107 -6.96 -7.90 -10.20
C ALA A 107 -6.62 -7.22 -11.53
N ALA A 108 -5.51 -6.49 -11.62
CA ALA A 108 -5.08 -5.90 -12.88
C ALA A 108 -4.66 -6.94 -13.93
N GLY A 109 -3.97 -8.01 -13.53
CA GLY A 109 -3.62 -9.10 -14.43
C GLY A 109 -4.86 -9.78 -15.03
N LEU A 110 -5.87 -10.04 -14.20
CA LEU A 110 -7.16 -10.59 -14.65
C LEU A 110 -7.88 -9.64 -15.61
N LEU A 111 -7.90 -8.34 -15.33
CA LEU A 111 -8.47 -7.36 -16.27
C LEU A 111 -7.66 -7.22 -17.54
N GLY A 112 -6.34 -7.42 -17.46
CA GLY A 112 -5.44 -7.46 -18.61
C GLY A 112 -5.81 -8.57 -19.60
N THR A 113 -6.35 -9.71 -19.14
CA THR A 113 -6.74 -10.82 -20.02
C THR A 113 -8.16 -10.70 -20.57
N ILE A 114 -9.01 -9.86 -19.98
CA ILE A 114 -10.43 -9.72 -20.36
C ILE A 114 -10.68 -8.45 -21.17
N LEU A 115 -9.98 -7.35 -20.86
CA LEU A 115 -10.18 -6.07 -21.51
C LEU A 115 -9.34 -5.93 -22.79
N PRO A 116 -9.79 -5.08 -23.75
CA PRO A 116 -8.96 -4.65 -24.85
C PRO A 116 -7.69 -3.96 -24.34
N GLU A 117 -6.58 -4.14 -25.06
CA GLU A 117 -5.25 -3.62 -24.71
C GLU A 117 -5.28 -2.17 -24.21
N THR A 118 -5.83 -1.24 -24.99
CA THR A 118 -5.87 0.19 -24.63
C THR A 118 -6.63 0.43 -23.32
N ALA A 119 -7.71 -0.30 -23.06
CA ALA A 119 -8.48 -0.18 -21.83
C ALA A 119 -7.73 -0.77 -20.62
N SER A 120 -6.99 -1.86 -20.81
CA SER A 120 -6.17 -2.47 -19.75
C SER A 120 -5.15 -1.48 -19.18
N TRP A 121 -4.60 -0.60 -20.01
CA TRP A 121 -3.61 0.39 -19.59
C TRP A 121 -4.17 1.50 -18.69
N ILE A 122 -5.46 1.80 -18.71
CA ILE A 122 -6.07 2.76 -17.77
C ILE A 122 -6.81 2.05 -16.62
N VAL A 123 -7.60 1.03 -16.93
CA VAL A 123 -8.45 0.32 -15.96
C VAL A 123 -7.60 -0.57 -15.04
N GLY A 124 -6.52 -1.16 -15.55
CA GLY A 124 -5.60 -2.01 -14.79
C GLY A 124 -5.01 -1.29 -13.58
N PRO A 125 -4.20 -0.22 -13.75
CA PRO A 125 -3.62 0.51 -12.62
C PRO A 125 -4.66 1.16 -11.73
N PHE A 126 -5.78 1.66 -12.28
CA PHE A 126 -6.89 2.16 -11.47
C PHE A 126 -7.41 1.08 -10.52
N THR A 127 -7.70 -0.11 -11.04
CA THR A 127 -8.26 -1.23 -10.27
C THR A 127 -7.24 -1.79 -9.28
N ALA A 128 -5.98 -1.91 -9.67
CA ALA A 128 -4.92 -2.36 -8.79
C ALA A 128 -4.77 -1.43 -7.58
N SER A 129 -4.75 -0.12 -7.82
CA SER A 129 -4.65 0.89 -6.76
C SER A 129 -5.87 0.92 -5.84
N ILE A 130 -7.10 0.85 -6.38
CA ILE A 130 -8.31 0.72 -5.55
C ILE A 130 -8.27 -0.54 -4.69
N THR A 131 -7.94 -1.68 -5.30
CA THR A 131 -7.88 -2.98 -4.60
C THR A 131 -6.83 -2.95 -3.49
N TYR A 132 -5.65 -2.40 -3.78
CA TYR A 132 -4.58 -2.23 -2.80
C TYR A 132 -5.02 -1.35 -1.64
N LEU A 133 -5.56 -0.16 -1.91
CA LEU A 133 -5.97 0.79 -0.87
C LEU A 133 -7.07 0.19 0.02
N LEU A 134 -8.10 -0.42 -0.58
CA LEU A 134 -9.21 -1.03 0.18
C LEU A 134 -8.75 -2.22 1.02
N THR A 135 -7.96 -3.12 0.43
CA THR A 135 -7.45 -4.30 1.15
C THR A 135 -6.56 -3.87 2.30
N LEU A 136 -5.65 -2.91 2.05
CA LEU A 136 -4.73 -2.41 3.06
C LEU A 136 -5.50 -1.72 4.19
N SER A 137 -6.55 -0.94 3.87
CA SER A 137 -7.43 -0.33 4.88
C SER A 137 -8.15 -1.39 5.73
N VAL A 138 -8.61 -2.50 5.13
CA VAL A 138 -9.21 -3.62 5.87
C VAL A 138 -8.17 -4.29 6.77
N GLU A 139 -7.00 -4.59 6.25
CA GLU A 139 -5.89 -5.20 6.99
C GLU A 139 -5.48 -4.35 8.20
N MET A 140 -5.32 -3.05 8.01
CA MET A 140 -5.02 -2.10 9.10
C MET A 140 -6.16 -2.03 10.11
N SER A 141 -7.42 -2.05 9.67
CA SER A 141 -8.59 -2.04 10.57
C SER A 141 -8.67 -3.32 11.41
N VAL A 142 -8.35 -4.48 10.83
CA VAL A 142 -8.30 -5.77 11.55
C VAL A 142 -7.14 -5.79 12.54
N ALA A 143 -5.95 -5.36 12.12
CA ALA A 143 -4.78 -5.25 13.00
C ALA A 143 -5.08 -4.39 14.22
N ARG A 144 -5.74 -3.23 14.01
CA ARG A 144 -6.13 -2.31 15.08
C ARG A 144 -7.06 -2.96 16.10
N ARG A 145 -8.10 -3.66 15.62
CA ARG A 145 -9.06 -4.35 16.49
C ARG A 145 -8.40 -5.45 17.33
N ILE A 146 -7.43 -6.17 16.77
CA ILE A 146 -6.68 -7.20 17.49
C ILE A 146 -5.81 -6.56 18.58
N GLU A 147 -5.16 -5.45 18.29
CA GLU A 147 -4.35 -4.70 19.26
C GLU A 147 -5.21 -4.14 20.39
N GLU A 148 -6.33 -3.47 20.07
CA GLU A 148 -7.30 -2.97 21.05
C GLU A 148 -7.85 -4.09 21.94
N SER A 149 -8.07 -5.31 21.40
CA SER A 149 -8.53 -6.45 22.21
C SER A 149 -7.48 -6.98 23.18
N ARG A 150 -6.18 -6.80 22.88
CA ARG A 150 -5.08 -7.23 23.75
C ARG A 150 -4.76 -6.24 24.87
N GLU A 151 -5.09 -4.96 24.70
CA GLU A 151 -4.89 -3.95 25.75
C GLU A 151 -5.99 -3.98 26.83
N VAL A 152 -7.11 -4.67 26.57
CA VAL A 152 -8.24 -4.80 27.50
C VAL A 152 -8.11 -6.04 28.42
N GLU A 153 -7.20 -6.97 28.11
CA GLU A 153 -6.81 -8.12 28.96
C GLU A 153 -5.62 -7.78 29.87
#